data_AF-A0A964YZA1-F1
#
_entry.id   AF-A0A964YZA1-F1
#
_cell.length_a   1.000
_cell.length_b   1.000
_cell.length_c   1.000
_cell.angle_alpha   90.00
_cell.angle_beta   90.00
_cell.angle_gamma   90.00
#
_symmetry.space_group_name_H-M   'P 1'
#
loop_
_entity.id
_entity.type
_entity.pdbx_description
1 polymer ?
#
loop_
_entity_poly.entity_id
_entity_poly.type
_entity_poly.pdbx_seq_one_letter_code
_entity_poly.pdbx_strand_id
1 'polypeptide(L)' 'MAIRSKIVYQSELTKNNLSQIVTEILPASGVTYWIAEEYHQKYLAKNPNGYDCHSSTGVAYPLFSTQK' A
#
# COMPACT_ATOMS: atom_id res chain seq x y z
N MET A 1 -10.69 -5.50 8.34
CA MET A 1 -10.62 -4.99 6.95
C MET A 1 -9.21 -5.13 6.37
N ALA A 2 -8.15 -4.62 7.01
CA ALA A 2 -6.76 -4.72 6.52
C ALA A 2 -6.22 -6.16 6.35
N ILE A 3 -6.48 -7.05 7.30
CA ILE A 3 -6.04 -8.47 7.21
C ILE A 3 -6.69 -9.16 6.01
N ARG A 4 -8.00 -8.93 5.80
CA ARG A 4 -8.75 -9.51 4.67
C ARG A 4 -8.22 -9.01 3.34
N SER A 5 -7.92 -7.71 3.20
CA SER A 5 -7.38 -7.17 1.96
C SER A 5 -5.98 -7.71 1.66
N LYS A 6 -5.11 -7.89 2.67
CA LYS A 6 -3.80 -8.56 2.52
C LYS A 6 -3.94 -9.97 1.97
N ILE A 7 -4.85 -10.78 2.52
CA ILE A 7 -5.08 -12.16 2.08
C ILE A 7 -5.57 -12.19 0.62
N VAL A 8 -6.56 -11.36 0.30
CA VAL A 8 -7.13 -11.28 -1.05
C VAL A 8 -6.05 -10.88 -2.06
N TYR A 9 -5.25 -9.86 -1.76
CA TYR A 9 -4.22 -9.39 -2.69
C TYR A 9 -3.06 -10.39 -2.82
N GLN A 10 -2.66 -11.07 -1.74
CA GLN A 10 -1.64 -12.11 -1.80
C GLN A 10 -2.00 -13.20 -2.81
N SER A 11 -3.28 -13.57 -2.89
CA SER A 11 -3.73 -14.58 -3.87
C SER A 11 -3.48 -14.16 -5.32
N GLU A 12 -3.66 -12.88 -5.65
CA GLU A 12 -3.36 -12.35 -6.98
C GLU A 12 -1.86 -12.23 -7.23
N LEU A 13 -1.07 -11.82 -6.23
CA LEU A 13 0.39 -11.78 -6.35
C LEU A 13 0.98 -13.16 -6.61
N THR A 14 0.50 -14.19 -5.89
CA THR A 14 0.95 -15.57 -6.10
C THR A 14 0.58 -16.10 -7.48
N LYS A 15 -0.61 -15.76 -8.03
CA LYS A 15 -0.98 -16.10 -9.42
C LYS A 15 -0.03 -15.47 -10.45
N ASN A 16 0.53 -14.29 -10.13
CA ASN A 16 1.49 -13.58 -10.97
C ASN A 16 2.95 -13.96 -10.65
N ASN A 17 3.19 -15.05 -9.90
CA ASN A 17 4.52 -15.51 -9.48
C ASN A 17 5.34 -14.48 -8.68
N LEU A 18 4.64 -13.55 -7.99
CA LEU A 18 5.26 -12.58 -7.10
C LEU A 18 5.37 -13.13 -5.68
N SER A 19 6.39 -12.65 -4.96
CA SER A 19 6.73 -13.07 -3.60
C SER A 19 5.65 -12.72 -2.57
N GLN A 20 5.81 -13.28 -1.36
CA GLN A 20 4.92 -13.02 -0.24
C GLN A 20 4.96 -11.56 0.22
N ILE A 21 3.80 -11.03 0.61
CA ILE A 21 3.62 -9.68 1.15
C ILE A 21 4.31 -9.54 2.51
N VAL A 22 5.24 -8.58 2.59
CA VAL A 22 5.99 -8.21 3.80
C VAL A 22 5.31 -7.15 4.68
N THR A 23 4.11 -6.67 4.32
CA THR A 23 3.35 -5.67 5.09
C THR A 23 3.02 -6.16 6.50
N GLU A 24 3.40 -5.39 7.51
CA GLU A 24 3.05 -5.59 8.91
C GLU A 24 1.74 -4.85 9.24
N ILE A 25 0.85 -5.51 10.00
CA ILE A 25 -0.45 -4.98 10.39
C ILE A 25 -0.57 -5.10 11.89
N LEU A 26 -0.56 -3.96 12.59
CA LEU A 26 -0.64 -3.87 14.04
C LEU A 26 -1.65 -2.79 14.44
N PRO A 27 -2.25 -2.89 15.64
CA PRO A 27 -3.02 -1.79 16.19
C PRO A 27 -2.16 -0.55 16.40
N ALA A 28 -2.71 0.64 16.15
CA ALA A 28 -2.01 1.89 16.42
C ALA A 28 -1.91 2.22 17.93
N SER A 29 -2.68 1.52 18.77
CA SER A 29 -2.68 1.74 20.21
C SER A 29 -1.29 1.48 20.82
N GLY A 30 -0.77 2.45 21.55
CA GLY A 30 0.55 2.35 22.19
C GLY A 30 1.73 2.62 21.25
N VAL A 31 1.49 2.91 19.97
CA VAL A 31 2.53 3.34 19.02
C VAL A 31 2.49 4.86 18.90
N THR A 32 3.56 5.52 19.31
CA THR A 32 3.69 6.98 19.12
C THR A 32 3.98 7.29 17.66
N TYR A 33 3.13 8.11 17.05
CA TYR A 33 3.35 8.64 15.71
C TYR A 33 4.18 9.94 15.79
N TRP A 34 5.30 9.98 15.06
CA TRP A 34 6.17 11.16 14.98
C TRP A 34 5.99 11.86 13.63
N ILE A 35 5.71 13.16 13.68
CA ILE A 35 5.50 13.96 12.48
C ILE A 35 6.86 14.21 11.80
N ALA A 36 6.97 13.90 10.51
CA ALA A 36 8.13 14.26 9.71
C ALA A 36 8.20 15.78 9.45
N GLU A 37 9.39 16.32 9.19
CA GLU A 37 9.63 17.75 8.96
C GLU A 37 8.68 18.36 7.91
N GLU A 38 8.40 19.66 8.02
CA GLU A 38 7.43 20.37 7.16
C GLU A 38 7.72 20.23 5.66
N TYR A 39 9.00 20.15 5.28
CA TYR A 39 9.44 19.90 3.92
C TYR A 39 8.84 18.61 3.32
N HIS A 40 8.76 17.54 4.12
CA HIS A 40 8.22 16.25 3.69
C HIS A 40 6.69 16.26 3.58
N GLN A 41 6.02 17.18 4.28
CA GLN A 41 4.57 17.29 4.25
C GLN A 41 4.09 17.80 2.89
N LYS A 42 3.27 16.98 2.21
CA LYS A 42 2.74 17.25 0.86
C LYS A 42 3.84 17.54 -0.17
N TYR A 43 5.00 16.88 -0.03
CA TYR A 43 6.19 17.12 -0.86
C TYR A 43 5.89 17.11 -2.37
N LEU A 44 5.19 16.09 -2.88
CA LEU A 44 4.85 15.97 -4.31
C LEU A 44 3.91 17.07 -4.82
N ALA A 45 3.05 17.63 -3.96
CA ALA A 45 2.21 18.77 -4.34
C ALA A 45 3.02 20.09 -4.40
N LYS A 46 4.02 20.23 -3.51
CA LYS A 46 4.95 21.38 -3.49
C LYS A 46 5.98 21.29 -4.63
N ASN A 47 6.29 20.08 -5.10
CA ASN A 47 7.30 19.79 -6.13
C ASN A 47 6.69 18.90 -7.22
N PRO A 48 5.98 19.48 -8.22
CA PRO A 48 5.27 18.70 -9.24
C PRO A 48 6.17 17.81 -10.11
N ASN A 49 7.45 18.20 -10.27
CA ASN A 49 8.48 17.42 -10.96
C ASN A 49 9.46 16.76 -9.97
N GLY A 50 9.05 16.62 -8.71
CA GLY A 50 9.83 15.95 -7.68
C GLY A 50 9.98 14.46 -7.95
N TYR A 51 10.88 13.81 -7.22
CA TYR A 51 11.09 12.38 -7.36
C TYR A 51 9.86 11.59 -6.88
N ASP A 52 9.31 10.78 -7.77
CA ASP A 52 8.31 9.76 -7.45
C ASP A 52 8.93 8.37 -7.62
N CYS A 53 8.67 7.50 -6.64
CA CYS A 53 9.24 6.16 -6.63
C CYS A 53 8.47 5.25 -7.58
N HIS A 54 9.18 4.54 -8.47
CA HIS A 54 8.60 3.60 -9.44
C HIS A 54 8.25 2.23 -8.83
N SER A 55 7.90 2.19 -7.54
CA SER A 55 7.61 0.95 -6.81
C SER A 55 6.14 0.54 -6.95
N SER A 56 5.80 -0.08 -8.10
CA SER A 56 4.51 -0.72 -8.30
C SER A 56 4.67 -2.21 -8.64
N THR A 57 3.74 -3.04 -8.19
CA THR A 57 3.71 -4.48 -8.49
C THR A 57 3.17 -4.79 -9.88
N GLY A 58 2.52 -3.83 -10.54
CA GLY A 58 1.83 -4.02 -11.82
C GLY A 58 0.56 -4.88 -11.76
N VAL A 59 0.21 -5.45 -10.60
CA VAL A 59 -0.95 -6.34 -10.41
C VAL A 59 -2.12 -5.56 -9.82
N ALA A 60 -3.24 -5.52 -10.54
CA ALA A 60 -4.46 -4.88 -10.08
C ALA A 60 -5.07 -5.60 -8.86
N TYR A 61 -5.70 -4.84 -7.96
CA TYR A 61 -6.47 -5.44 -6.87
C TYR A 61 -7.75 -6.10 -7.44
N PRO A 62 -8.12 -7.31 -7.00
CA PRO A 62 -9.27 -8.00 -7.55
C PRO A 62 -10.55 -7.27 -7.15
N LEU A 63 -11.28 -6.80 -8.15
CA LEU A 63 -12.61 -6.23 -7.96
C LEU A 63 -13.60 -7.38 -7.79
N PHE A 64 -14.34 -7.41 -6.68
CA PHE A 64 -15.49 -8.29 -6.57
C PHE A 64 -16.58 -7.73 -7.49
N SER A 65 -16.80 -8.36 -8.64
CA SER A 65 -18.00 -8.11 -9.41
C SER A 65 -19.17 -8.64 -8.59
N THR A 66 -20.04 -7.75 -8.13
CA THR A 66 -21.39 -8.14 -7.70
C THR A 66 -22.05 -8.75 -8.92
N GLN A 67 -22.05 -10.08 -9.01
CA GLN A 67 -22.90 -10.79 -9.96
C GLN A 67 -24.35 -10.39 -9.64
N LYS A 68 -25.04 -9.96 -10.69
CA LYS A 68 -26.38 -9.37 -10.67
C LYS A 68 -27.44 -10.31 -10.13
#